data_AF-M1LZN7-F1
#
_entry.id   AF-M1LZN7-F1
#
_cell.length_a   1.000
_cell.length_b   1.000
_cell.length_c   1.000
_cell.angle_alpha   90.00
_cell.angle_beta   90.00
_cell.angle_gamma   90.00
#
_symmetry.space_group_name_H-M   'P 1'
#
loop_
_entity.id
_entity.type
_entity.pdbx_description
1 polymer ?
#
loop_
_entity_poly.entity_id
_entity_poly.type
_entity_poly.pdbx_seq_one_letter_code
_entity_poly.pdbx_strand_id
1 'polypeptide(L)' 'MEYVVLQVVLKEKFIGTGSGNLTELEKVINTQASKGYKLHTITTASSGSKGFMGGDRIQATLVFEKL' A
#
# COMPACT_ATOMS: atom_id res chain seq x y z
N MET A 1 15.51 -18.42 -2.58
CA MET A 1 14.57 -17.48 -1.94
C MET A 1 14.00 -16.59 -3.02
N GLU A 2 12.67 -16.57 -3.17
CA GLU A 2 11.99 -15.74 -4.15
C GLU A 2 11.28 -14.59 -3.43
N TYR A 3 11.33 -13.40 -4.03
CA TYR A 3 10.69 -12.20 -3.52
C TYR A 3 9.73 -11.61 -4.55
N VAL A 4 8.63 -11.06 -4.07
CA VAL A 4 7.66 -10.30 -4.87
C VAL A 4 7.53 -8.91 -4.28
N VAL A 5 7.66 -7.89 -5.13
CA VAL A 5 7.53 -6.48 -4.73
C VAL A 5 6.28 -5.89 -5.37
N LEU A 6 5.43 -5.26 -4.57
CA LEU A 6 4.19 -4.64 -5.02
C LEU A 6 4.08 -3.21 -4.50
N GLN A 7 3.48 -2.34 -5.29
CA GLN A 7 3.23 -0.96 -4.90
C GLN A 7 1.73 -0.68 -4.86
N VAL A 8 1.30 -0.01 -3.80
CA VAL A 8 -0.09 0.41 -3.59
C VAL A 8 -0.08 1.90 -3.27
N VAL A 9 -0.88 2.69 -3.98
CA VAL A 9 -1.00 4.13 -3.73
C VAL A 9 -2.22 4.37 -2.86
N LEU A 10 -2.00 4.70 -1.60
CA LEU A 10 -3.03 5.10 -0.65
C LEU A 10 -3.41 6.56 -0.90
N LYS A 11 -4.71 6.82 -1.00
CA LYS A 11 -5.27 8.17 -1.14
C LYS A 11 -5.94 8.57 0.17
N GLU A 12 -5.81 9.83 0.58
CA GLU A 12 -6.62 10.38 1.66
C GLU A 12 -8.12 10.30 1.33
N LYS A 13 -8.94 10.11 2.36
CA LYS A 13 -10.39 10.28 2.24
C LYS A 13 -10.70 11.76 1.98
N PHE A 14 -11.66 11.99 1.08
CA PHE A 14 -12.18 13.34 0.82
C PHE A 14 -12.96 13.94 2.02
N ILE A 15 -13.39 13.12 2.99
CA ILE A 15 -14.07 13.54 4.23
C ILE A 15 -13.66 12.59 5.37
N GLY A 16 -13.15 13.15 6.48
CA GLY A 16 -12.74 12.42 7.69
C GLY A 16 -11.26 11.99 7.71
N THR A 17 -10.80 11.43 8.82
CA THR A 17 -9.43 10.89 8.96
C THR A 17 -9.38 9.45 8.43
N GLY A 18 -8.36 9.14 7.60
CA GLY A 18 -8.10 7.80 7.07
C GLY A 18 -7.87 7.74 5.55
N SER A 19 -7.42 6.58 5.06
CA SER A 19 -7.23 6.36 3.62
C SER A 19 -8.48 5.74 2.98
N GLY A 20 -8.86 6.24 1.79
CA GLY A 20 -10.04 5.80 1.05
C GLY A 20 -9.91 4.38 0.44
N ASN A 21 -8.71 3.80 0.44
CA ASN A 21 -8.41 2.53 -0.22
C ASN A 21 -7.58 1.56 0.62
N LEU A 22 -7.73 1.58 1.96
CA LEU A 22 -7.13 0.57 2.83
C LEU A 22 -7.56 -0.86 2.46
N THR A 23 -8.76 -1.03 1.91
CA THR A 23 -9.27 -2.30 1.39
C THR A 23 -8.42 -2.85 0.23
N GLU A 24 -7.78 -1.99 -0.55
CA GLU A 24 -6.89 -2.38 -1.64
C GLU A 24 -5.56 -2.94 -1.10
N LEU A 25 -5.02 -2.30 -0.05
CA LEU A 25 -3.82 -2.79 0.64
C LEU A 25 -4.06 -4.17 1.26
N GLU A 26 -5.19 -4.34 1.96
CA GLU A 26 -5.60 -5.62 2.53
C GLU A 26 -5.74 -6.70 1.46
N LYS A 27 -6.40 -6.38 0.34
CA LYS A 27 -6.56 -7.31 -0.79
C LYS A 27 -5.22 -7.77 -1.36
N VAL A 28 -4.24 -6.87 -1.51
CA VAL A 28 -2.90 -7.20 -1.99
C VAL A 28 -2.19 -8.16 -1.03
N ILE A 29 -2.24 -7.87 0.28
CA ILE A 29 -1.63 -8.72 1.30
C ILE A 29 -2.26 -10.12 1.29
N ASN A 30 -3.60 -10.20 1.33
CA ASN A 30 -4.32 -11.47 1.32
C ASN A 30 -4.06 -12.29 0.05
N THR A 31 -3.92 -11.63 -1.11
CA THR A 31 -3.62 -12.30 -2.39
C THR A 31 -2.21 -12.91 -2.41
N GLN A 32 -1.23 -12.26 -1.78
CA GLN A 32 0.13 -12.83 -1.68
C GLN A 32 0.18 -13.95 -0.63
N ALA A 33 -0.52 -13.77 0.49
CA ALA A 33 -0.67 -14.79 1.52
C ALA A 33 -1.28 -16.08 0.95
N SER A 34 -2.34 -15.99 0.14
CA SER A 34 -2.98 -17.16 -0.50
C SER A 34 -2.08 -17.87 -1.51
N LYS A 35 -1.04 -17.20 -2.01
CA LYS A 35 0.00 -17.77 -2.91
C LYS A 35 1.17 -18.38 -2.13
N GLY A 36 1.10 -18.38 -0.79
CA GLY A 36 2.18 -18.88 0.07
C GLY A 36 3.36 -17.93 0.15
N TYR A 37 3.13 -16.61 0.06
CA TYR A 37 4.15 -15.62 0.38
C TYR A 37 3.84 -14.95 1.72
N LYS A 38 4.88 -14.65 2.49
CA LYS A 38 4.80 -13.91 3.74
C LYS A 38 5.26 -12.47 3.52
N LEU A 39 4.56 -11.51 4.13
CA LEU A 39 5.01 -10.12 4.12
C LEU A 39 6.33 -10.03 4.90
N HIS A 40 7.40 -9.65 4.20
CA HIS A 40 8.73 -9.46 4.79
C HIS A 40 8.87 -8.04 5.32
N THR A 41 8.53 -7.03 4.51
CA THR A 41 8.60 -5.62 4.92
C THR A 41 7.63 -4.75 4.13
N ILE A 42 7.29 -3.60 4.70
CA ILE A 42 6.51 -2.54 4.06
C ILE A 42 7.21 -1.20 4.31
N THR A 43 7.36 -0.41 3.25
CA THR A 43 7.85 0.96 3.34
C THR A 43 6.80 1.91 2.77
N THR A 44 6.70 3.10 3.35
CA THR A 44 5.79 4.13 2.87
C THR A 44 6.57 5.40 2.53
N ALA A 45 6.17 6.05 1.46
CA ALA A 45 6.67 7.36 1.05
C ALA A 45 5.48 8.28 0.84
N SER A 46 5.44 9.41 1.55
CA SER A 46 4.45 10.44 1.31
C SER A 46 4.89 11.32 0.14
N SER A 47 4.04 11.40 -0.88
CA SER A 47 4.13 12.44 -1.90
C SER A 47 3.27 13.60 -1.41
N GLY A 48 3.86 14.55 -0.67
CA GLY A 48 3.18 15.78 -0.28
C GLY A 48 2.59 16.48 -1.51
N SER A 49 1.30 16.85 -1.42
CA SER A 49 0.59 17.43 -2.55
C SER A 49 1.05 18.86 -2.86
N LYS A 50 1.47 19.10 -4.11
CA LYS A 50 1.50 20.45 -4.69
C LYS A 50 0.09 20.80 -5.17
N GLY A 51 -0.74 21.45 -4.35
CA GLY A 51 -1.86 22.27 -4.87
C GLY A 51 -3.21 22.16 -4.15
N PHE A 52 -3.94 23.28 -4.18
CA PHE A 52 -5.15 23.69 -3.46
C PHE A 52 -6.40 22.75 -3.53
N MET A 53 -6.33 21.59 -4.20
CA MET A 53 -7.47 20.69 -4.45
C MET A 53 -7.12 19.19 -4.53
N GLY A 54 -5.87 18.79 -4.22
CA GLY A 54 -5.44 17.38 -4.38
C GLY A 54 -4.88 16.81 -3.08
N GLY A 55 -5.66 16.01 -2.35
CA GLY A 55 -5.25 15.40 -1.09
C GLY A 55 -3.97 14.56 -1.17
N ASP A 56 -3.37 14.27 -0.01
CA ASP A 56 -2.10 13.58 0.07
C ASP A 56 -2.19 12.15 -0.46
N ARG A 57 -1.07 11.73 -1.08
CA ARG A 57 -0.89 10.38 -1.61
C ARG A 57 0.26 9.73 -0.86
N ILE A 58 -0.01 8.58 -0.26
CA ILE A 58 1.01 7.76 0.38
C ILE A 58 1.25 6.57 -0.52
N GLN A 59 2.48 6.42 -1.01
CA GLN A 59 2.88 5.24 -1.76
C GLN A 59 3.43 4.20 -0.78
N ALA A 60 2.79 3.04 -0.71
CA ALA A 60 3.24 1.88 0.04
C ALA A 60 3.94 0.90 -0.90
N THR A 61 5.16 0.48 -0.56
CA THR A 61 5.88 -0.60 -1.24
C THR A 61 5.94 -1.79 -0.29
N LEU A 62 5.38 -2.92 -0.72
CA LEU A 62 5.33 -4.17 0.02
C LEU A 62 6.31 -5.18 -0.59
N VAL A 63 7.11 -5.81 0.25
CA VAL A 63 8.02 -6.89 -0.13
C VAL A 63 7.54 -8.17 0.54
N PHE A 64 7.28 -9.19 -0.27
CA PHE A 64 6.88 -10.50 0.18
C PHE A 64 7.98 -11.52 -0.12
N GLU A 65 8.22 -12.45 0.80
CA GLU A 65 9.14 -13.57 0.65
C GLU A 65 8.36 -14.88 0.49
N LYS A 66 8.84 -15.78 -0.36
CA LYS A 66 8.23 -17.11 -0.51
C LYS A 66 8.45 -17.95 0.74
N LEU A 67 7.38 -18.53 1.28
CA LEU A 67 7.42 -19.52 2.38
C LEU A 67 8.13 -20.81 1.94
#